data_AF-J9H677-F1
#
_entry.id   AF-J9H677-F1
#
_cell.length_a   1.000
_cell.length_b   1.000
_cell.length_c   1.000
_cell.angle_alpha   90.00
_cell.angle_beta   90.00
_cell.angle_gamma   90.00
#
_symmetry.space_group_name_H-M   'P 1'
#
loop_
_entity.id
_entity.type
_entity.pdbx_description
1 polymer ?
#
loop_
_entity_poly.entity_id
_entity_poly.type
_entity_poly.pdbx_seq_one_letter_code
_entity_poly.pdbx_strand_id
1 'polypeptide(L)' 'MQKFGLIGCPLKHSFSKDYFNEKFNAEHMNAEYVNFEIPSIYDFMEVIEENPDLKGLNVT' A
#
# COMPACT_ATOMS: atom_id res chain seq x y z
N MET A 1 4.00 1.60 -13.37
CA MET A 1 4.66 1.33 -12.08
C MET A 1 3.82 0.29 -11.36
N GLN A 2 4.41 -0.71 -10.73
CA GLN A 2 3.63 -1.69 -9.94
C GLN A 2 3.24 -1.06 -8.60
N LYS A 3 1.97 -1.14 -8.21
CA LYS A 3 1.49 -0.54 -6.96
C LYS A 3 1.30 -1.60 -5.89
N PHE A 4 1.84 -1.35 -4.70
CA PHE A 4 1.64 -2.15 -3.50
C PHE A 4 1.16 -1.26 -2.35
N GLY A 5 0.67 -1.86 -1.27
CA GLY A 5 0.36 -1.05 -0.10
C GLY A 5 0.08 -1.79 1.18
N LEU A 6 -0.10 -1.01 2.24
CA LEU A 6 -0.59 -1.45 3.54
C LEU A 6 -2.00 -0.92 3.73
N ILE A 7 -2.92 -1.80 4.10
CA ILE A 7 -4.29 -1.43 4.43
C ILE A 7 -4.58 -1.65 5.92
N GLY A 8 -5.27 -0.70 6.55
CA GLY A 8 -5.59 -0.71 7.98
C GLY A 8 -5.90 0.70 8.49
N CYS A 9 -6.11 0.89 9.79
CA CYS A 9 -6.30 2.23 10.38
C CYS A 9 -6.01 2.23 11.89
N PRO A 10 -5.25 3.20 12.43
CA PRO A 10 -4.46 4.22 11.72
C PRO A 10 -3.12 3.67 11.20
N LEU A 11 -2.58 4.26 10.12
CA LEU A 11 -1.31 3.84 9.50
C LEU A 11 -0.19 4.86 9.66
N LYS A 12 -0.43 6.02 10.28
CA LYS A 12 0.57 7.07 10.52
C LYS A 12 1.89 6.59 11.15
N HIS A 13 1.84 5.55 11.99
CA HIS A 13 3.02 5.00 12.67
C HIS A 13 3.66 3.82 11.94
N SER A 14 3.13 3.41 10.79
CA SER A 14 3.69 2.31 10.01
C SER A 14 4.96 2.74 9.27
N PHE A 15 6.02 1.95 9.44
CA PHE A 15 7.27 2.09 8.69
C PHE A 15 7.23 1.38 7.33
N SER A 16 6.16 0.62 7.04
CA SER A 16 6.12 -0.25 5.85
C SER A 16 6.25 0.54 4.55
N LYS A 17 5.60 1.70 4.48
CA LYS A 17 5.65 2.57 3.29
C LYS A 17 7.08 2.98 2.96
N ASP A 18 7.81 3.50 3.93
CA ASP A 18 9.16 4.00 3.72
C ASP A 18 10.11 2.83 3.44
N TYR A 19 10.02 1.75 4.24
CA TYR A 19 10.83 0.55 4.06
C TYR A 19 10.73 -0.06 2.65
N PHE A 20 9.51 -0.26 2.14
CA PHE A 20 9.34 -0.88 0.82
C PHE A 20 9.74 0.06 -0.32
N ASN A 21 9.47 1.37 -0.22
CA ASN A 21 9.91 2.31 -1.24
C ASN A 21 11.45 2.43 -1.28
N GLU A 22 12.12 2.44 -0.12
CA GLU A 22 13.59 2.37 -0.04
C GLU A 22 14.12 1.09 -0.70
N LYS A 23 13.49 -0.06 -0.41
CA LYS A 23 13.86 -1.34 -1.01
C LYS A 23 13.67 -1.35 -2.53
N PHE A 24 12.53 -0.88 -3.03
CA PHE A 24 12.25 -0.83 -4.48
C PHE A 24 13.27 0.04 -5.20
N ASN A 25 13.62 1.18 -4.61
CA ASN A 25 14.66 2.05 -5.15
C ASN A 25 16.04 1.37 -5.16
N ALA A 26 16.44 0.71 -4.06
CA ALA A 26 17.70 -0.01 -3.95
C ALA A 26 17.82 -1.19 -4.92
N GLU A 27 16.71 -1.87 -5.22
CA GLU A 27 16.65 -3.02 -6.13
C GLU A 27 16.29 -2.62 -7.58
N HIS A 28 16.24 -1.31 -7.87
CA HIS A 28 15.86 -0.77 -9.19
C HIS A 28 14.52 -1.31 -9.72
N MET A 29 13.56 -1.55 -8.83
CA MET A 29 12.21 -1.99 -9.16
C MET A 29 11.32 -0.79 -9.49
N ASN A 30 10.61 -0.86 -10.62
CA ASN A 30 9.59 0.12 -10.99
C ASN A 30 8.28 -0.14 -10.22
N ALA A 31 8.30 0.10 -8.92
CA ALA A 31 7.20 -0.12 -7.99
C ALA A 31 7.08 1.00 -6.95
N GLU A 32 5.87 1.19 -6.42
CA GLU A 32 5.58 2.09 -5.31
C GLU A 32 4.82 1.35 -4.20
N TYR A 33 5.02 1.77 -2.97
CA TYR A 33 4.25 1.32 -1.82
C TYR A 33 3.50 2.51 -1.20
N VAL A 34 2.20 2.35 -0.94
CA VAL A 34 1.35 3.41 -0.34
C VAL A 34 0.55 2.89 0.85
N ASN A 35 0.06 3.81 1.69
CA ASN A 35 -0.85 3.48 2.78
C ASN A 35 -2.29 3.71 2.32
N PHE A 36 -3.16 2.74 2.57
CA PHE A 36 -4.60 2.80 2.37
C PHE A 36 -5.28 2.81 3.74
N GLU A 37 -5.49 4.01 4.30
CA GLU A 37 -6.21 4.14 5.56
C GLU A 37 -7.71 3.95 5.33
N ILE A 38 -8.27 2.85 5.85
CA ILE A 38 -9.71 2.56 5.78
C ILE A 38 -10.33 2.58 7.19
N PRO A 39 -11.34 3.42 7.47
CA PRO A 39 -11.96 3.45 8.79
C PRO A 39 -12.82 2.19 9.06
N SER A 40 -13.24 1.48 8.01
CA SER A 40 -14.02 0.26 8.10
C SER A 40 -13.60 -0.77 7.05
N ILE A 41 -13.75 -2.05 7.35
CA ILE A 41 -13.51 -3.13 6.38
C ILE A 41 -14.43 -3.04 5.16
N TYR A 42 -15.59 -2.40 5.29
CA TYR A 42 -16.52 -2.21 4.19
C TYR A 42 -15.99 -1.25 3.11
N ASP A 43 -14.99 -0.42 3.44
CA ASP A 43 -14.35 0.50 2.51
C ASP A 43 -13.26 -0.19 1.67
N PHE A 44 -12.97 -1.47 1.94
CA PHE A 44 -11.94 -2.22 1.21
C PHE A 44 -12.21 -2.31 -0.29
N MET A 45 -13.46 -2.53 -0.69
CA MET A 45 -13.80 -2.69 -2.11
C MET A 45 -13.52 -1.40 -2.91
N GLU A 46 -13.75 -0.23 -2.30
CA GLU A 46 -13.43 1.07 -2.91
C GLU A 46 -11.92 1.18 -3.20
N VAL A 47 -11.06 0.78 -2.26
CA VAL A 47 -9.60 0.75 -2.47
C VAL A 47 -9.22 -0.12 -3.67
N ILE A 48 -9.85 -1.29 -3.83
CA ILE A 48 -9.55 -2.20 -4.95
C ILE A 48 -10.04 -1.61 -6.29
N GLU A 49 -11.23 -1.02 -6.30
CA GLU A 49 -11.85 -0.45 -7.51
C GLU A 49 -11.10 0.81 -8.00
N GLU A 50 -10.65 1.67 -7.09
CA GLU A 50 -9.91 2.89 -7.43
C GLU A 50 -8.45 2.64 -7.82
N ASN A 51 -7.91 1.45 -7.51
CA ASN A 51 -6.50 1.11 -7.76
C ASN A 51 -6.38 -0.17 -8.61
N PRO A 52 -6.80 -0.14 -9.90
CA PRO A 52 -6.80 -1.32 -10.77
C PRO A 52 -5.40 -1.88 -11.08
N ASP A 53 -4.35 -1.11 -10.82
CA ASP A 53 -2.95 -1.48 -10.97
C ASP A 53 -2.31 -2.06 -9.69
N LEU A 54 -3.06 -2.13 -8.58
CA LEU A 54 -2.62 -2.72 -7.32
C LEU A 54 -2.26 -4.20 -7.50
N LYS A 55 -1.04 -4.55 -7.08
CA LYS A 55 -0.44 -5.88 -7.23
C LYS A 55 -0.39 -6.68 -5.94
N GLY A 56 -0.54 -6.03 -4.79
CA GLY A 56 -0.57 -6.72 -3.51
C GLY A 56 -0.76 -5.77 -2.33
N LEU A 57 -1.26 -6.33 -1.23
CA LEU A 57 -1.48 -5.63 0.03
C LEU A 57 -0.92 -6.43 1.21
N ASN A 58 -0.34 -5.74 2.17
CA ASN A 58 -0.29 -6.20 3.55
C ASN A 58 -1.51 -5.66 4.31
N VAL A 59 -1.94 -6.39 5.34
CA VAL A 59 -3.14 -6.06 6.14
C VAL A 59 -2.74 -5.98 7.61
N THR A 60 -3.20 -4.95 8.32
CA THR A 60 -2.94 -4.74 9.77
C THR A 60 -4.15 -4.18 10.50
#